data_AF-A0A0J1FLS3-F1
#
_entry.id   AF-A0A0J1FLS3-F1
#
_cell.length_a   1.000
_cell.length_b   1.000
_cell.length_c   1.000
_cell.angle_alpha   90.00
_cell.angle_beta   90.00
_cell.angle_gamma   90.00
#
_symmetry.space_group_name_H-M   'P 1'
#
loop_
_entity.id
_entity.type
_entity.pdbx_description
1 polymer ?
#
loop_
_entity_poly.entity_id
_entity_poly.type
_entity_poly.pdbx_seq_one_letter_code
_entity_poly.pdbx_strand_id
1 'polypeptide(L)'
;MEQTMQNRGWHHVYRAAKTLAALVVLGAALLAALWLASFFLYASLRINPLHAGIWGWLDAARAWRDGGLSKEGRRLAGSAIFGLLVAFGGPALGLCALWSRSAHRRLYGSARFASDAEIRAAGLL
;
A
#
# COMPACT_ATOMS: atom_id res chain seq x y z
N MET A 1 32.60 -22.75 -18.33
CA MET A 1 31.14 -22.98 -18.46
C MET A 1 30.40 -23.08 -17.12
N GLU A 2 31.07 -23.20 -15.97
CA GLU A 2 30.43 -23.18 -14.63
C GLU A 2 29.88 -21.81 -14.20
N GLN A 3 30.57 -20.71 -14.50
CA GLN A 3 30.16 -19.37 -14.05
C GLN A 3 28.82 -18.89 -14.68
N THR A 4 28.47 -19.38 -15.87
CA THR A 4 27.20 -19.02 -16.53
C THR A 4 26.00 -19.77 -15.95
N MET A 5 26.20 -20.99 -15.42
CA MET A 5 25.18 -21.77 -14.72
C MET A 5 24.83 -21.14 -13.36
N GLN A 6 25.85 -20.71 -12.60
CA GLN A 6 25.69 -20.10 -11.29
C GLN A 6 24.95 -18.75 -11.35
N ASN A 7 25.24 -17.94 -12.37
CA ASN A 7 24.57 -16.67 -12.59
C ASN A 7 23.10 -16.85 -13.05
N ARG A 8 22.80 -17.94 -13.78
CA ARG A 8 21.42 -18.25 -14.20
C ARG A 8 20.57 -18.74 -13.01
N GLY A 9 21.13 -19.59 -12.16
CA GLY A 9 20.48 -20.05 -10.92
C GLY A 9 20.13 -18.91 -9.97
N TRP A 10 21.06 -17.97 -9.75
CA TRP A 10 20.82 -16.79 -8.91
C TRP A 10 19.65 -15.92 -9.42
N HIS A 11 19.54 -15.71 -10.73
CA HIS A 11 18.42 -14.97 -11.31
C HIS A 11 17.07 -15.66 -11.06
N HIS A 12 17.00 -16.99 -11.14
CA HIS A 12 15.78 -17.73 -10.86
C HIS A 12 15.39 -17.65 -9.38
N VAL A 13 16.35 -17.83 -8.47
CA VAL A 13 16.14 -17.69 -7.02
C VAL A 13 15.67 -16.28 -6.66
N TYR A 14 16.33 -15.25 -7.21
CA TYR A 14 15.97 -13.86 -6.98
C TYR A 14 14.56 -13.52 -7.51
N ARG A 15 14.21 -14.01 -8.71
CA ARG A 15 12.86 -13.85 -9.25
C ARG A 15 11.81 -14.57 -8.39
N ALA A 16 12.09 -15.81 -7.97
CA ALA A 16 11.21 -16.59 -7.11
C ALA A 16 10.99 -15.90 -5.75
N ALA A 17 12.07 -15.39 -5.14
CA ALA A 17 11.99 -14.64 -3.90
C ALA A 17 11.16 -13.35 -4.06
N LYS A 18 11.35 -12.62 -5.16
CA LYS A 18 10.53 -11.45 -5.48
C LYS A 18 9.05 -11.79 -5.63
N THR A 19 8.73 -12.85 -6.38
CA THR A 19 7.34 -13.28 -6.55
C THR A 19 6.72 -13.72 -5.22
N LEU A 20 7.48 -14.44 -4.38
CA LEU A 20 7.01 -14.86 -3.07
C LEU A 20 6.74 -13.66 -2.16
N ALA A 21 7.66 -12.70 -2.12
CA ALA A 21 7.47 -11.46 -1.35
C ALA A 21 6.24 -10.69 -1.84
N ALA A 22 6.03 -10.58 -3.16
CA ALA A 22 4.85 -9.94 -3.72
C ALA A 22 3.55 -10.65 -3.31
N LEU A 23 3.53 -11.99 -3.32
CA LEU A 23 2.38 -12.77 -2.87
C LEU A 23 2.08 -12.60 -1.38
N VAL A 24 3.12 -12.57 -0.54
CA VAL A 24 2.97 -12.32 0.90
C VAL A 24 2.39 -10.94 1.15
N VAL A 25 2.90 -9.91 0.48
CA VAL A 25 2.38 -8.53 0.58
C VAL A 25 0.94 -8.46 0.11
N LEU A 26 0.61 -9.10 -1.01
CA LEU A 26 -0.76 -9.17 -1.52
C LEU A 26 -1.70 -9.88 -0.53
N GLY A 27 -1.27 -11.01 0.03
CA GLY A 27 -2.04 -11.74 1.04
C GLY A 27 -2.29 -10.90 2.30
N ALA A 28 -1.27 -10.21 2.79
CA ALA A 28 -1.41 -9.29 3.93
C ALA A 28 -2.36 -8.12 3.62
N ALA A 29 -2.27 -7.55 2.42
CA ALA A 29 -3.18 -6.47 1.98
C ALA A 29 -4.63 -6.96 1.87
N LEU A 30 -4.86 -8.19 1.41
CA LEU A 30 -6.19 -8.81 1.37
C LEU A 30 -6.75 -9.06 2.78
N LEU A 31 -5.93 -9.56 3.71
CA LEU A 31 -6.33 -9.73 5.11
C LEU A 31 -6.68 -8.38 5.76
N ALA A 32 -5.86 -7.36 5.52
CA ALA A 32 -6.14 -6.00 5.96
C ALA A 32 -7.45 -5.47 5.34
N ALA A 33 -7.67 -5.68 4.04
CA ALA A 33 -8.90 -5.27 3.35
C ALA A 33 -10.14 -5.93 3.96
N LEU A 34 -10.10 -7.23 4.25
CA LEU A 34 -11.19 -7.97 4.89
C LEU A 34 -11.47 -7.46 6.31
N TRP A 35 -10.42 -7.18 7.08
CA TRP A 35 -10.56 -6.59 8.41
C TRP A 35 -11.17 -5.18 8.34
N LEU A 36 -10.66 -4.31 7.45
CA LEU A 36 -11.21 -2.97 7.25
C LEU A 36 -12.67 -3.01 6.76
N ALA A 37 -13.01 -3.94 5.87
CA ALA A 37 -14.39 -4.11 5.42
C ALA A 37 -15.30 -4.49 6.59
N SER A 38 -14.84 -5.38 7.47
CA SER A 38 -15.56 -5.74 8.69
C SER A 38 -15.70 -4.54 9.65
N PHE A 39 -14.63 -3.77 9.83
CA PHE A 39 -14.61 -2.55 10.63
C PHE A 39 -15.63 -1.52 10.11
N PHE A 40 -15.61 -1.20 8.81
CA PHE A 40 -16.53 -0.24 8.21
C PHE A 40 -17.98 -0.72 8.24
N LEU A 41 -18.21 -2.02 8.08
CA LEU A 41 -19.54 -2.60 8.21
C LEU A 41 -20.08 -2.40 9.63
N TYR A 42 -19.32 -2.79 10.65
CA TYR A 42 -19.72 -2.63 12.06
C TYR A 42 -19.92 -1.15 12.42
N ALA A 43 -19.02 -0.27 11.97
CA ALA A 43 -19.15 1.17 12.15
C ALA A 43 -20.44 1.70 11.50
N SER A 44 -20.78 1.22 10.29
CA SER A 44 -22.01 1.62 9.59
C SER A 44 -23.29 1.14 10.30
N LEU A 45 -23.20 0.01 11.00
CA LEU A 45 -24.25 -0.56 11.85
C LEU A 45 -24.27 0.04 13.26
N ARG A 46 -23.35 0.97 13.58
CA ARG A 46 -23.14 1.57 14.90
C ARG A 46 -22.87 0.55 16.02
N ILE A 47 -22.32 -0.60 15.66
CA ILE A 47 -21.85 -1.63 16.59
C ILE A 47 -20.36 -1.38 16.85
N ASN A 48 -19.86 -1.70 18.04
CA ASN A 48 -18.45 -1.49 18.39
C ASN A 48 -17.53 -2.14 17.34
N PRO A 49 -16.79 -1.33 16.55
CA PRO A 49 -16.06 -1.82 15.38
C PRO A 49 -14.76 -2.54 15.75
N LEU A 50 -14.30 -2.43 17.01
CA LEU A 50 -13.11 -3.14 17.49
C LEU A 50 -13.37 -4.64 17.71
N HIS A 51 -14.63 -5.07 17.77
CA HIS A 51 -15.00 -6.48 17.79
C HIS A 51 -15.09 -7.10 16.39
N ALA A 52 -14.86 -6.32 15.33
CA ALA A 52 -14.92 -6.83 13.97
C ALA A 52 -13.70 -7.73 13.67
N GLY A 53 -13.94 -9.05 13.64
CA GLY A 53 -12.93 -10.02 13.22
C GLY A 53 -12.67 -9.97 11.71
N ILE A 54 -11.57 -10.58 11.26
CA ILE A 54 -11.19 -10.69 9.84
C ILE A 54 -12.29 -11.35 8.99
N TRP A 55 -13.07 -12.24 9.61
CA TRP A 55 -14.16 -12.98 8.96
C TRP A 55 -15.52 -12.28 9.04
N GLY A 56 -15.65 -11.19 9.79
CA GLY A 56 -16.95 -10.57 10.10
C GLY A 56 -17.72 -10.11 8.86
N TRP A 57 -17.02 -9.55 7.87
CA TRP A 57 -17.63 -9.18 6.59
C TRP A 57 -18.05 -10.40 5.76
N LEU A 58 -17.26 -11.48 5.76
CA LEU A 58 -17.58 -12.72 5.05
C LEU A 58 -18.81 -13.42 5.65
N ASP A 59 -18.91 -13.44 6.97
CA ASP A 59 -20.07 -14.01 7.67
C ASP A 59 -21.34 -13.19 7.38
N ALA A 60 -21.23 -11.85 7.41
CA ALA A 60 -22.33 -10.97 7.01
C ALA A 60 -22.72 -11.14 5.54
N ALA A 61 -21.75 -11.37 4.65
CA ALA A 61 -22.01 -11.62 3.24
C ALA A 61 -22.72 -12.95 2.99
N ARG A 62 -22.35 -14.01 3.72
CA ARG A 62 -23.06 -15.29 3.68
C ARG A 62 -24.49 -15.13 4.20
N ALA A 63 -24.67 -14.50 5.35
CA ALA A 63 -25.98 -14.26 5.93
C ALA A 63 -26.87 -13.39 5.03
N TRP A 64 -26.30 -12.43 4.28
CA TRP A 64 -27.03 -11.67 3.27
C TRP A 64 -27.46 -12.54 2.09
N ARG A 65 -26.55 -13.38 1.56
CA ARG A 65 -26.83 -14.28 0.44
C ARG A 65 -27.89 -15.32 0.79
N ASP A 66 -27.90 -15.79 2.03
CA ASP A 66 -28.88 -16.75 2.55
C ASP A 66 -30.22 -16.08 2.91
N GLY A 67 -30.38 -14.78 2.65
CA GLY A 67 -31.63 -14.02 2.79
C GLY A 67 -31.85 -13.35 4.15
N GLY A 68 -30.93 -13.53 5.12
CA GLY A 68 -31.09 -13.02 6.49
C GLY A 68 -30.94 -11.50 6.63
N LEU A 69 -30.33 -10.81 5.66
CA LEU A 69 -29.95 -9.38 5.78
C LEU A 69 -30.43 -8.53 4.59
N SER A 70 -31.64 -8.77 4.07
CA SER A 70 -32.15 -8.20 2.80
C SER A 70 -32.00 -6.68 2.61
N LYS A 71 -31.93 -5.88 3.68
CA LYS A 71 -31.79 -4.41 3.63
C LYS A 71 -30.35 -3.89 3.71
N GLU A 72 -29.39 -4.72 4.12
CA GLU A 72 -28.02 -4.29 4.44
C GLU A 72 -27.02 -4.49 3.30
N GLY A 73 -27.46 -5.03 2.15
CA GLY A 73 -26.58 -5.32 1.00
C GLY A 73 -25.79 -4.11 0.49
N ARG A 74 -26.37 -2.90 0.52
CA ARG A 74 -25.66 -1.67 0.13
C ARG A 74 -24.53 -1.31 1.10
N ARG A 75 -24.74 -1.50 2.40
CA ARG A 75 -23.70 -1.24 3.42
C ARG A 75 -22.61 -2.31 3.35
N LEU A 76 -22.98 -3.55 3.07
CA LEU A 76 -22.06 -4.66 2.84
C LEU A 76 -21.15 -4.40 1.63
N ALA A 77 -21.73 -4.02 0.47
CA ALA A 77 -20.96 -3.68 -0.72
C ALA A 77 -20.08 -2.43 -0.50
N GLY A 78 -20.63 -1.39 0.11
CA GLY A 78 -19.89 -0.16 0.40
C GLY A 78 -18.68 -0.40 1.31
N SER A 79 -18.86 -1.15 2.40
CA SER A 79 -17.77 -1.47 3.32
C SER A 79 -16.66 -2.30 2.67
N ALA A 80 -16.99 -3.24 1.77
CA ALA A 80 -16.00 -3.98 0.99
C ALA A 80 -15.16 -3.07 0.08
N ILE A 81 -15.84 -2.17 -0.64
CA ILE A 81 -15.19 -1.22 -1.54
C ILE A 81 -14.26 -0.29 -0.74
N PHE A 82 -14.73 0.27 0.37
CA PHE A 82 -13.91 1.12 1.23
C PHE A 82 -12.73 0.37 1.83
N GLY A 83 -12.93 -0.86 2.31
CA GLY A 83 -11.85 -1.70 2.83
C GLY A 83 -10.76 -1.95 1.79
N LEU A 84 -11.14 -2.25 0.55
CA LEU A 84 -10.21 -2.46 -0.56
C LEU A 84 -9.49 -1.15 -0.94
N LEU A 85 -10.22 -0.05 -1.08
CA LEU A 85 -9.66 1.25 -1.42
C LEU A 85 -8.62 1.71 -0.40
N VAL A 86 -8.86 1.52 0.90
CA VAL A 86 -7.92 1.93 1.92
C VAL A 86 -6.71 0.99 1.98
N ALA A 87 -6.92 -0.32 1.94
CA ALA A 87 -5.84 -1.30 2.04
C ALA A 87 -4.87 -1.24 0.85
N PHE A 88 -5.37 -0.98 -0.36
CA PHE A 88 -4.54 -0.90 -1.57
C PHE A 88 -4.19 0.55 -1.95
N GLY A 89 -5.14 1.47 -1.84
CA GLY A 89 -4.95 2.88 -2.19
C GLY A 89 -4.11 3.63 -1.17
N GLY A 90 -4.20 3.31 0.12
CA GLY A 90 -3.39 3.95 1.17
C GLY A 90 -1.89 3.81 0.93
N PRO A 91 -1.35 2.59 0.76
CA PRO A 91 0.06 2.37 0.43
C PRO A 91 0.49 3.04 -0.89
N ALA A 92 -0.34 2.96 -1.94
CA ALA A 92 -0.03 3.60 -3.21
C ALA A 92 0.06 5.13 -3.08
N LEU A 93 -0.90 5.75 -2.39
CA LEU A 93 -0.89 7.19 -2.12
C LEU A 93 0.27 7.58 -1.21
N GLY A 94 0.62 6.76 -0.21
CA GLY A 94 1.78 6.96 0.64
C GLY A 94 3.09 6.95 -0.15
N LEU A 95 3.27 5.99 -1.06
CA LEU A 95 4.41 5.94 -1.98
C LEU A 95 4.44 7.16 -2.90
N CYS A 96 3.30 7.54 -3.49
CA CYS A 96 3.19 8.75 -4.32
C CYS A 96 3.53 10.03 -3.54
N ALA A 97 3.10 10.14 -2.29
CA ALA A 97 3.39 11.28 -1.42
C ALA A 97 4.87 11.33 -1.04
N LEU A 98 5.48 10.18 -0.71
CA LEU A 98 6.92 10.08 -0.44
C LEU A 98 7.74 10.44 -1.68
N TRP A 99 7.36 9.93 -2.86
CA TRP A 99 8.03 10.23 -4.12
C TRP A 99 7.94 11.72 -4.47
N SER A 100 6.75 12.30 -4.37
CA SER A 100 6.51 13.73 -4.59
C SER A 100 7.35 14.58 -3.64
N ARG A 101 7.45 14.19 -2.36
CA ARG A 101 8.24 14.91 -1.35
C ARG A 101 9.75 14.79 -1.60
N SER A 102 10.23 13.67 -2.10
CA SER A 102 11.63 13.49 -2.50
C SER A 102 11.98 14.29 -3.77
N ALA A 103 11.06 14.39 -4.73
CA ALA A 103 11.27 15.19 -5.94
C ALA A 103 11.24 16.71 -5.69
N HIS A 104 10.47 17.17 -4.69
CA HIS A 104 10.34 18.59 -4.37
C HIS A 104 11.38 19.14 -3.38
N ARG A 105 12.10 18.27 -2.65
CA ARG A 105 13.26 18.72 -1.88
C ARG A 105 14.43 18.93 -2.84
N ARG A 106 14.51 20.13 -3.42
CA ARG A 106 15.78 20.72 -3.87
C ARG A 106 16.70 20.83 -2.65
N LEU A 107 17.34 19.72 -2.28
CA LEU A 107 18.34 19.64 -1.21
C LEU A 107 19.54 20.55 -1.52
N TYR A 108 19.74 20.80 -2.80
CA TYR A 108 20.50 21.92 -3.34
C TYR A 108 19.43 22.83 -3.95
N GLY A 109 19.27 24.06 -3.46
CA GLY A 109 18.50 25.08 -4.19
C GLY A 109 19.08 25.28 -5.60
N SER A 110 18.89 26.44 -6.22
CA SER A 110 19.73 26.84 -7.36
C SER A 110 21.19 27.10 -6.93
N ALA A 111 21.72 26.34 -5.96
CA ALA A 111 23.11 26.29 -5.58
C ALA A 111 23.89 25.65 -6.73
N ARG A 112 24.22 26.48 -7.71
CA ARG A 112 25.35 26.24 -8.60
C ARG A 112 26.63 26.53 -7.79
N PHE A 113 27.69 25.79 -8.05
CA PHE A 113 29.01 26.19 -7.58
C PHE A 113 29.32 27.60 -8.08
N ALA A 114 29.89 28.44 -7.21
CA ALA A 114 30.31 29.78 -7.58
C ALA A 114 31.38 29.68 -8.69
N SER A 115 31.26 30.52 -9.71
CA SER A 115 32.26 30.64 -10.76
C SER A 115 33.53 31.32 -10.23
N ASP A 116 34.68 31.09 -10.86
CA ASP A 116 35.96 31.72 -10.47
C ASP A 116 35.88 33.25 -10.37
N ALA A 117 35.03 33.89 -11.18
CA ALA A 117 34.80 35.32 -11.12
C ALA A 117 34.07 35.75 -9.83
N GLU A 118 33.07 34.97 -9.40
CA GLU A 118 32.33 35.19 -8.16
C GLU A 118 33.19 34.89 -6.93
N ILE A 119 34.07 33.88 -6.99
CA ILE A 119 35.01 33.54 -5.92
C ILE A 119 36.05 34.66 -5.73
N ARG A 120 36.61 35.20 -6.82
CA ARG A 120 37.52 36.36 -6.76
C ARG A 120 36.82 37.63 -6.28
N ALA A 121 35.60 37.89 -6.70
CA ALA A 121 34.82 39.03 -6.23
C ALA A 121 34.51 38.96 -4.72
N ALA A 122 34.40 37.75 -4.18
CA ALA A 122 34.24 37.51 -2.74
C ALA A 122 35.56 37.56 -1.95
N GLY A 123 36.71 37.73 -2.61
CA GLY A 123 38.02 37.78 -1.95
C GLY A 123 38.45 36.45 -1.31
N LEU A 124 37.89 35.33 -1.79
CA LEU A 124 38.20 33.98 -1.30
C LEU A 124 39.38 33.34 -2.06
N LEU A 125 40.04 34.11 -2.92
CA LEU A 125 41.25 33.78 -3.69
C LEU A 125 42.27 34.91 -3.53
#